data_AF-A0A1I7GI58-F1
#
_entry.id   AF-A0A1I7GI58-F1
#
_cell.length_a   1.000
_cell.length_b   1.000
_cell.length_c   1.000
_cell.angle_alpha   90.00
_cell.angle_beta   90.00
_cell.angle_gamma   90.00
#
_symmetry.space_group_name_H-M   'P 1'
#
loop_
_entity.id
_entity.type
_entity.pdbx_description
1 polymer ?
#
loop_
_entity_poly.entity_id
_entity_poly.type
_entity_poly.pdbx_seq_one_letter_code
_entity_poly.pdbx_strand_id
1 'polypeptide(L)' 'MRKLSYKMAPLKPNEEDNNLTRMMRWEEEQGMSLSELTETEWIDVIQHILPITKQEAEDYLTHLRAIKAGM' A
#
# COMPACT_ATOMS: atom_id res chain seq x y z
N MET A 1 0.43 -2.41 -17.52
CA MET A 1 0.46 -2.71 -16.07
C MET A 1 1.17 -4.02 -15.85
N ARG A 2 2.12 -4.04 -14.91
CA ARG A 2 2.69 -5.29 -14.43
C ARG A 2 1.60 -6.14 -13.78
N LYS A 3 1.72 -7.48 -13.85
CA LYS A 3 0.86 -8.38 -13.07
C LYS A 3 1.32 -8.35 -11.61
N LEU A 4 0.55 -7.69 -10.75
CA LEU A 4 0.81 -7.62 -9.30
C LEU A 4 0.01 -8.69 -8.56
N SER A 5 0.53 -9.09 -7.40
CA SER A 5 -0.16 -9.97 -6.45
C SER A 5 -0.65 -9.13 -5.28
N TYR A 6 -1.84 -9.46 -4.75
CA TYR A 6 -2.38 -8.82 -3.55
C TYR A 6 -2.13 -9.64 -2.28
N LYS A 7 -1.31 -10.70 -2.39
CA LYS A 7 -0.89 -11.48 -1.23
C LYS A 7 -0.02 -10.64 -0.30
N MET A 8 -0.26 -10.81 0.98
CA MET A 8 0.54 -10.24 2.06
C MET A 8 1.22 -11.38 2.80
N ALA A 9 2.41 -11.11 3.35
CA ALA A 9 3.07 -11.99 4.29
C ALA A 9 2.13 -12.28 5.48
N PRO A 10 2.28 -13.40 6.20
CA PRO A 10 1.47 -13.67 7.38
C PRO A 10 1.66 -12.59 8.45
N LEU A 11 0.61 -12.34 9.25
CA LEU A 11 0.70 -11.42 10.40
C LEU A 11 1.64 -12.06 11.44
N LYS A 12 2.62 -11.29 11.93
CA LYS A 12 3.57 -11.79 12.94
C LYS A 12 2.91 -11.84 14.34
N PRO A 13 3.38 -12.71 15.25
CA PRO A 13 2.89 -12.71 16.62
C PRO A 13 3.08 -11.34 17.28
N ASN A 14 2.03 -10.83 17.93
CA ASN A 14 1.98 -9.50 18.57
C ASN A 14 2.05 -8.30 17.61
N GLU A 15 1.89 -8.51 16.30
CA GLU A 15 1.72 -7.42 15.34
C GLU A 15 0.24 -7.02 15.26
N GLU A 16 -0.04 -5.73 15.34
CA GLU A 16 -1.39 -5.22 15.10
C GLU A 16 -1.74 -5.29 13.61
N ASP A 17 -2.96 -5.71 13.27
CA ASP A 17 -3.44 -5.67 11.88
C ASP A 17 -4.03 -4.29 11.56
N ASN A 18 -3.17 -3.36 11.14
CA ASN A 18 -3.54 -2.00 10.76
C ASN A 18 -3.02 -1.67 9.36
N ASN A 19 -3.35 -0.49 8.82
CA ASN A 19 -3.01 -0.13 7.45
C ASN A 19 -1.49 -0.14 7.20
N LEU A 20 -0.70 0.31 8.18
CA LEU A 20 0.75 0.33 8.06
C LEU A 20 1.32 -1.08 7.98
N THR A 21 0.91 -1.98 8.89
CA THR A 21 1.42 -3.35 8.92
C THR A 21 0.97 -4.15 7.71
N ARG A 22 -0.23 -3.91 7.17
CA ARG A 22 -0.68 -4.48 5.89
C ARG A 22 0.19 -4.07 4.72
N MET A 23 0.52 -2.79 4.60
CA MET A 23 1.43 -2.29 3.55
C MET A 23 2.82 -2.93 3.68
N MET A 24 3.38 -2.98 4.90
CA MET A 24 4.68 -3.61 5.15
C MET A 24 4.69 -5.11 4.81
N ARG A 25 3.65 -5.84 5.18
CA ARG A 25 3.50 -7.27 4.88
C ARG A 25 3.33 -7.53 3.39
N TRP A 26 2.73 -6.60 2.64
CA TRP A 26 2.70 -6.67 1.18
C TRP A 26 4.10 -6.47 0.58
N GLU A 27 4.83 -5.44 1.02
CA GLU A 27 6.20 -5.18 0.54
C GLU A 27 7.15 -6.37 0.84
N GLU A 28 7.02 -6.99 2.03
CA GLU A 28 7.75 -8.20 2.42
C GLU A 28 7.46 -9.38 1.50
N GLU A 29 6.19 -9.65 1.20
CA GLU A 29 5.77 -10.75 0.30
C GLU A 29 6.18 -10.51 -1.15
N GLN A 30 6.14 -9.25 -1.62
CA GLN A 30 6.49 -8.93 -3.00
C GLN A 30 7.99 -8.73 -3.21
N GLY A 31 8.77 -8.54 -2.14
CA GLY A 31 10.19 -8.20 -2.22
C GLY A 31 10.43 -6.87 -2.94
N MET A 32 9.49 -5.94 -2.87
CA MET A 32 9.56 -4.61 -3.49
C MET A 32 8.81 -3.57 -2.67
N SER A 33 9.21 -2.30 -2.79
CA SER A 33 8.53 -1.20 -2.13
C SER A 33 7.34 -0.68 -2.94
N LEU A 34 6.30 -0.26 -2.24
CA LEU A 34 5.19 0.52 -2.80
C LEU A 34 5.68 1.79 -3.50
N SER A 35 6.79 2.38 -3.05
CA SER A 35 7.37 3.58 -3.67
C SER A 35 7.93 3.34 -5.07
N GLU A 36 8.15 2.09 -5.47
CA GLU A 36 8.60 1.69 -6.81
C GLU A 36 7.44 1.52 -7.79
N LEU A 37 6.19 1.55 -7.31
CA LEU A 37 5.00 1.41 -8.15
C LEU A 37 4.69 2.71 -8.88
N THR A 38 4.13 2.57 -10.09
CA THR A 38 3.42 3.69 -10.70
C THR A 38 2.20 4.08 -9.87
N GLU A 39 1.70 5.30 -10.04
CA GLU A 39 0.50 5.77 -9.34
C GLU A 39 -0.69 4.83 -9.48
N THR A 40 -0.96 4.36 -10.70
CA THR A 40 -2.09 3.47 -10.94
C THR A 40 -1.89 2.09 -10.31
N GLU A 41 -0.66 1.58 -10.31
CA GLU A 41 -0.32 0.32 -9.64
C GLU A 41 -0.42 0.46 -8.11
N TRP A 42 0.01 1.59 -7.56
CA TRP A 42 -0.08 1.88 -6.14
C TRP A 42 -1.54 1.93 -5.69
N ILE A 43 -2.40 2.68 -6.39
CA ILE A 43 -3.83 2.76 -6.09
C ILE A 43 -4.47 1.36 -6.19
N ASP A 44 -4.12 0.60 -7.23
CA ASP A 44 -4.65 -0.76 -7.40
C ASP A 44 -4.27 -1.70 -6.27
N VAL A 45 -3.01 -1.69 -5.82
CA VAL A 45 -2.58 -2.51 -4.69
C VAL A 45 -3.28 -2.08 -3.40
N ILE A 46 -3.30 -0.78 -3.13
CA ILE A 46 -3.75 -0.23 -1.86
C ILE A 46 -5.25 -0.44 -1.63
N GLN A 47 -6.09 -0.26 -2.66
CA GLN A 47 -7.52 -0.54 -2.56
C GLN A 47 -7.84 -2.03 -2.31
N HIS A 48 -6.91 -2.95 -2.63
CA HIS A 48 -7.10 -4.38 -2.43
C HIS A 48 -6.57 -4.89 -1.08
N ILE A 49 -5.47 -4.31 -0.57
CA ILE A 49 -4.86 -4.76 0.69
C ILE A 49 -5.40 -4.02 1.92
N LEU A 50 -5.88 -2.79 1.74
CA LEU A 50 -6.49 -1.99 2.81
C LEU A 50 -8.02 -2.06 2.73
N PRO A 51 -8.73 -1.91 3.86
CA PRO A 51 -10.19 -1.86 3.89
C PRO A 51 -10.71 -0.47 3.48
N ILE A 52 -10.29 0.01 2.30
CA ILE A 52 -10.65 1.34 1.78
C ILE A 52 -11.10 1.22 0.32
N THR A 53 -11.86 2.22 -0.13
CA THR A 53 -12.29 2.36 -1.52
C THR A 53 -11.16 2.90 -2.41
N LYS A 54 -11.35 2.78 -3.73
CA LYS A 54 -10.46 3.40 -4.73
C LYS A 54 -10.28 4.91 -4.50
N GLN A 55 -11.39 5.61 -4.19
CA GLN A 55 -11.36 7.05 -3.95
C GLN A 55 -10.53 7.37 -2.70
N GLU A 56 -10.71 6.63 -1.62
CA GLU A 56 -9.91 6.80 -0.40
C GLU A 56 -8.42 6.49 -0.63
N ALA A 57 -8.10 5.53 -1.51
CA ALA A 57 -6.71 5.28 -1.91
C ALA A 57 -6.12 6.45 -2.71
N GLU A 58 -6.86 7.03 -3.64
CA GLU A 58 -6.45 8.23 -4.39
C GLU A 58 -6.25 9.45 -3.47
N ASP A 59 -7.16 9.65 -2.53
CA ASP A 59 -7.08 10.72 -1.53
C ASP A 59 -5.87 10.51 -0.60
N TYR A 60 -5.60 9.26 -0.20
CA TYR A 60 -4.43 8.92 0.62
C TYR A 60 -3.12 9.18 -0.12
N LEU A 61 -3.02 8.79 -1.38
CA LEU A 61 -1.83 9.08 -2.20
C LEU A 61 -1.62 10.59 -2.37
N THR A 62 -2.70 11.34 -2.56
CA THR A 62 -2.67 12.80 -2.64
C THR A 62 -2.16 13.42 -1.34
N HIS A 63 -2.64 12.94 -0.19
CA HIS A 63 -2.17 13.36 1.13
C HIS A 63 -0.67 13.10 1.33
N LEU A 64 -0.17 11.90 0.98
CA LEU A 64 1.25 11.56 1.08
C LEU A 64 2.14 12.47 0.20
N ARG A 65 1.66 12.83 -0.99
CA ARG A 65 2.37 13.75 -1.89
C ARG A 65 2.41 15.18 -1.36
N ALA A 66 1.30 15.65 -0.79
CA ALA A 66 1.23 16.97 -0.18
C ALA A 66 2.21 17.10 0.99
N ILE A 67 2.33 16.06 1.83
CA ILE A 67 3.33 16.00 2.91
C ILE A 67 4.74 16.10 2.33
N LYS A 68 5.04 15.34 1.27
CA LYS A 68 6.37 15.33 0.63
C LYS A 68 6.75 16.66 -0.02
N ALA A 69 5.77 17.43 -0.51
CA ALA A 69 5.99 18.72 -1.18
C ALA A 69 6.03 19.92 -0.21
N GLY A 70 5.59 19.74 1.04
CA GLY A 70 5.55 20.77 2.08
C GLY A 70 6.73 20.74 3.06
N MET A 71 7.74 19.91 2.80
CA MET A 71 9.09 19.94 3.40
C MET A 71 10.11 20.35 2.33
#